data_AF-F7V2I5-F1
#
_entry.id   AF-F7V2I5-F1
#
_cell.length_a   1.000
_cell.length_b   1.000
_cell.length_c   1.000
_cell.angle_alpha   90.00
_cell.angle_beta   90.00
_cell.angle_gamma   90.00
#
_symmetry.space_group_name_H-M   'P 1'
#
loop_
_entity.id
_entity.type
_entity.pdbx_description
1 polymer ?
#
loop_
_entity_poly.entity_id
_entity_poly.type
_entity_poly.pdbx_seq_one_letter_code
_entity_poly.pdbx_strand_id
1 'polypeptide(L)'
;MTRDEIAVLDGSKCVLQLRGVRPFLSDKYDLTQHPNYKYTADFDKRYTFDIEKFLNHRMKLKASEEYEVVDVDDVPEETAEPEADD
;
A
#
# COMPACT_ATOMS: atom_id res chain seq x y z
N MET A 1 -21.60 10.36 -15.64
CA MET A 1 -20.59 9.44 -15.11
C MET A 1 -21.29 8.49 -14.17
N THR A 2 -21.34 7.20 -14.50
CA THR A 2 -21.91 6.14 -13.67
C THR A 2 -20.87 5.62 -12.68
N ARG A 3 -21.28 4.83 -11.69
CA ARG A 3 -20.35 4.23 -10.73
C ARG A 3 -19.32 3.34 -11.41
N ASP A 4 -19.74 2.58 -12.41
CA ASP A 4 -18.87 1.67 -13.15
C ASP A 4 -17.83 2.44 -13.98
N GLU A 5 -18.23 3.57 -14.58
CA GLU A 5 -17.31 4.46 -15.30
C GLU A 5 -16.25 5.09 -14.37
N ILE A 6 -16.54 5.28 -13.08
CA ILE A 6 -15.56 5.77 -12.10
C ILE A 6 -14.58 4.65 -11.70
N ALA A 7 -15.06 3.40 -11.59
CA ALA A 7 -14.23 2.26 -11.23
C ALA A 7 -13.20 1.91 -12.32
N VAL A 8 -13.54 2.16 -13.59
CA VAL A 8 -12.69 1.89 -14.76
C VAL A 8 -11.93 3.15 -15.22
N LEU A 9 -11.96 4.23 -14.44
CA LEU A 9 -11.26 5.46 -14.79
C LEU A 9 -9.75 5.21 -14.87
N ASP A 10 -9.11 5.75 -15.92
CA ASP A 10 -7.66 5.71 -16.04
C ASP A 10 -6.98 6.26 -14.77
N GLY A 11 -6.01 5.51 -14.25
CA GLY A 11 -5.26 5.84 -13.05
C GLY A 11 -4.50 7.16 -13.16
N SER A 12 -4.32 7.72 -14.35
CA SER A 12 -3.75 9.05 -14.58
C SER A 12 -4.74 10.22 -14.41
N LYS A 13 -6.05 9.95 -14.30
CA LYS A 13 -7.11 10.98 -14.27
C LYS A 13 -7.87 11.00 -12.96
N CYS A 14 -8.52 12.13 -12.65
CA CYS A 14 -9.39 12.29 -11.49
C CYS A 14 -10.55 13.23 -11.78
N VAL A 15 -11.62 13.10 -10.99
CA VAL A 15 -12.72 14.07 -10.99
C VAL A 15 -12.41 15.14 -9.94
N LEU A 16 -12.15 16.37 -10.37
CA LEU A 16 -11.79 17.48 -9.50
C LEU A 16 -13.03 18.34 -9.18
N GLN A 17 -13.26 18.59 -7.89
CA GLN A 17 -14.34 19.45 -7.42
C GLN A 17 -13.75 20.70 -6.73
N LEU A 18 -14.00 21.86 -7.32
CA LEU A 18 -13.63 23.17 -6.76
C LEU A 18 -14.87 23.91 -6.29
N ARG A 19 -14.76 24.70 -5.23
CA ARG A 19 -15.90 25.52 -4.77
C ARG A 19 -16.31 26.51 -5.87
N GLY A 20 -17.62 26.56 -6.15
CA GLY A 20 -18.19 27.46 -7.14
C GLY A 20 -18.08 26.99 -8.59
N VAL A 21 -17.48 25.82 -8.85
CA VAL A 21 -17.37 25.24 -10.20
C VAL A 21 -17.99 23.85 -10.21
N ARG A 22 -18.59 23.46 -11.34
CA ARG A 22 -19.08 22.10 -11.53
C ARG A 22 -17.89 21.13 -11.56
N PRO A 23 -17.99 19.93 -10.94
CA PRO A 23 -16.94 18.93 -11.04
C PRO A 23 -16.60 18.63 -12.51
N PHE A 24 -15.31 18.45 -12.78
CA PHE A 24 -14.81 18.17 -14.12
C PHE A 24 -13.68 17.14 -14.08
N LEU A 25 -13.41 16.52 -15.22
CA LEU A 25 -12.32 15.57 -15.36
C LEU A 25 -11.00 16.33 -15.53
N SER A 26 -10.00 15.99 -14.72
CA SER A 26 -8.66 16.56 -14.74
C SER A 26 -7.63 15.44 -14.76
N ASP A 27 -6.45 15.73 -15.33
CA ASP A 27 -5.30 14.87 -15.17
C ASP A 27 -4.72 15.02 -13.75
N LYS A 28 -4.16 13.93 -13.22
CA LYS A 28 -3.44 13.94 -11.94
C LYS A 28 -2.13 14.70 -12.08
N TYR A 29 -1.65 15.21 -10.95
CA TYR A 29 -0.38 15.93 -10.90
C TYR A 29 0.78 15.00 -11.30
N ASP A 30 1.63 15.47 -12.21
CA ASP A 30 2.84 14.76 -12.62
C ASP A 30 3.91 14.84 -11.52
N LEU A 31 4.14 13.69 -10.88
CA LEU A 31 5.08 13.57 -9.77
C LEU A 31 6.51 13.97 -10.15
N THR A 32 6.91 13.78 -11.42
CA THR A 32 8.27 14.08 -11.90
C THR A 32 8.59 15.57 -11.87
N GLN A 33 7.56 16.42 -11.86
CA GLN A 33 7.68 17.87 -11.82
C GLN A 33 7.82 18.42 -10.39
N HIS A 34 7.64 17.56 -9.37
CA HIS A 34 7.74 17.99 -7.99
C HIS A 34 9.19 18.39 -7.64
N PRO A 35 9.44 19.53 -6.96
CA PRO A 35 10.80 19.98 -6.62
C PRO A 35 11.63 18.95 -5.83
N ASN A 36 10.94 18.11 -5.05
CA ASN A 36 11.54 17.07 -4.22
C ASN A 36 11.46 15.67 -4.85
N TYR A 37 11.09 15.54 -6.13
CA TYR A 37 11.01 14.24 -6.81
C TYR A 37 12.33 13.46 -6.74
N LYS A 38 13.46 14.17 -6.79
CA LYS A 38 14.82 13.60 -6.65
C LYS A 38 15.08 12.81 -5.36
N TYR A 39 14.21 12.91 -4.36
CA TYR A 39 14.31 12.20 -3.08
C TYR A 39 13.32 11.03 -2.96
N THR A 40 12.59 10.70 -4.03
CA THR A 40 11.64 9.58 -4.03
C THR A 40 12.28 8.30 -4.56
N ALA A 41 11.71 7.15 -4.18
CA ALA A 41 12.11 5.84 -4.70
C ALA A 41 11.89 5.72 -6.23
N ASP A 42 10.90 6.46 -6.75
CA ASP A 42 10.60 6.51 -8.20
C ASP A 42 11.70 7.19 -9.01
N PHE A 43 12.47 8.09 -8.39
CA PHE A 43 13.64 8.71 -9.02
C PHE A 43 14.90 7.84 -8.90
N ASP A 44 15.21 7.34 -7.70
CA ASP A 44 16.32 6.40 -7.45
C ASP A 44 15.91 5.38 -6.38
N LYS A 45 16.08 4.08 -6.69
CA LYS A 45 15.79 2.96 -5.78
C LYS A 45 16.55 3.05 -4.46
N ARG A 46 17.65 3.80 -4.38
CA ARG A 46 18.38 4.06 -3.12
C ARG A 46 17.54 4.79 -2.08
N TYR A 47 16.52 5.54 -2.49
CA TYR A 47 15.58 6.20 -1.60
C TYR A 47 14.38 5.33 -1.21
N THR A 48 14.35 4.06 -1.62
CA THR A 48 13.32 3.10 -1.20
C THR A 48 13.43 2.89 0.31
N PHE A 49 12.32 3.09 1.01
CA PHE A 49 12.24 2.81 2.43
C PHE A 49 12.16 1.29 2.67
N ASP A 50 13.18 0.75 3.33
CA ASP A 50 13.28 -0.68 3.63
C ASP A 50 12.67 -0.96 5.00
N ILE A 51 11.41 -1.40 5.00
CA ILE A 51 10.63 -1.63 6.23
C ILE A 51 11.29 -2.70 7.10
N GLU A 52 11.84 -3.76 6.51
CA GLU A 52 12.42 -4.91 7.24
C GLU A 52 13.64 -4.48 8.09
N LYS A 53 14.45 -3.54 7.58
CA LYS A 53 15.56 -2.98 8.36
C LYS A 53 15.11 -2.16 9.55
N PHE A 54 13.93 -1.55 9.51
CA PHE A 54 13.41 -0.69 10.57
C PHE A 54 12.41 -1.38 11.50
N LEU A 55 11.82 -2.49 11.09
CA LEU A 55 10.95 -3.29 11.92
C LEU A 55 11.82 -4.09 12.90
N ASN A 56 11.69 -3.84 14.21
CA ASN A 56 12.32 -4.70 15.20
C ASN A 56 11.51 -6.00 15.32
N HIS A 57 11.96 -7.07 14.67
CA HIS A 57 11.34 -8.40 14.74
C HIS A 57 11.49 -9.08 16.12
N ARG A 58 12.17 -8.44 17.08
CA ARG A 58 12.30 -8.99 18.43
C ARG A 58 11.03 -8.71 19.23
N MET A 59 10.18 -9.73 19.31
CA MET A 59 9.17 -9.81 20.36
C MET A 59 9.91 -9.83 21.71
N LYS A 60 9.82 -8.72 22.46
CA LYS A 60 10.39 -8.64 23.82
C LYS A 60 9.32 -9.13 24.80
N LEU A 61 9.33 -10.42 25.08
CA LEU A 61 8.50 -11.00 26.15
C LEU A 61 8.85 -10.32 27.47
N LYS A 62 7.86 -9.69 28.11
CA LYS A 62 8.04 -9.19 29.48
C LYS A 62 7.94 -10.37 30.44
N ALA A 63 8.66 -10.30 31.57
CA ALA A 63 8.67 -11.37 32.58
C ALA A 63 7.28 -11.67 33.19
N SER A 64 6.29 -10.79 33.00
CA SER A 64 4.93 -10.94 33.49
C SER A 64 3.92 -11.32 32.41
N GLU A 65 4.38 -11.67 31.20
CA GLU A 65 3.51 -11.90 30.03
C GLU A 65 3.29 -13.41 29.86
N GLU A 66 2.03 -13.83 29.88
CA GLU A 66 1.64 -15.23 29.63
C GLU A 66 1.67 -15.49 28.13
N TYR A 67 2.35 -16.55 27.69
CA TYR A 67 2.45 -16.93 26.28
C TYR A 67 2.22 -18.43 26.11
N GLU A 68 1.60 -18.78 24.98
CA GLU A 68 1.38 -20.16 24.57
C GLU A 68 2.52 -20.59 23.64
N VAL A 69 3.14 -21.74 23.94
CA VAL A 69 4.19 -22.33 23.12
C VAL A 69 3.52 -23.36 22.22
N VAL A 70 3.60 -23.15 20.90
CA VAL A 70 3.11 -24.09 19.90
C VAL A 70 4.32 -24.74 19.25
N ASP A 71 4.41 -26.07 19.33
CA ASP A 71 5.45 -26.85 18.68
C ASP A 71 5.19 -26.92 17.17
N VAL A 72 6.24 -26.72 16.38
CA VAL A 72 6.14 -26.58 14.91
C VAL A 72 5.67 -27.88 14.24
N ASP A 73 5.86 -29.02 14.91
CA ASP A 73 5.45 -30.35 14.42
C ASP A 73 3.94 -30.62 14.59
N ASP A 74 3.21 -29.79 15.36
CA ASP A 74 1.76 -29.93 15.59
C ASP A 74 0.91 -29.00 14.71
N VAL A 75 1.52 -28.29 13.75
CA VAL A 75 0.77 -27.45 12.81
C VAL A 75 0.26 -28.30 11.65
N PRO A 76 -1.07 -28.48 11.48
CA PRO A 76 -1.58 -29.10 10.27
C PRO A 76 -1.24 -28.22 9.06
N GLU A 77 -0.66 -28.83 8.02
CA GLU A 77 -0.41 -28.20 6.72
C GLU A 77 -1.74 -27.81 6.05
N GLU A 78 -2.27 -26.63 6.35
CA GLU A 78 -3.30 -25.91 5.58
C GLU A 78 -3.08 -24.43 5.88
N THR A 79 -2.62 -23.58 4.97
CA THR A 79 -3.31 -23.24 3.71
C THR A 79 -2.32 -22.91 2.60
N ALA A 80 -2.32 -23.72 1.54
CA ALA A 80 -1.94 -23.26 0.21
C ALA A 80 -3.07 -22.39 -0.34
N GLU A 81 -2.78 -21.14 -0.70
CA GLU A 81 -3.62 -20.44 -1.70
C GLU A 81 -3.35 -21.12 -3.06
N PRO A 82 -4.42 -21.53 -3.76
CA PRO A 82 -4.95 -20.69 -4.83
C PRO A 82 -6.49 -20.62 -4.71
N GLU A 83 -7.14 -19.53 -5.11
CA GLU A 83 -7.70 -19.41 -6.45
C GLU A 83 -8.05 -17.95 -6.73
N ALA A 84 -7.61 -17.47 -7.90
CA ALA A 84 -8.18 -16.33 -8.57
C ALA A 84 -9.41 -16.81 -9.35
N ASP A 85 -10.59 -16.27 -9.08
CA ASP A 85 -11.70 -16.26 -10.04
C ASP A 85 -12.69 -15.11 -9.73
N ASP A 86 -13.14 -14.50 -10.83
CA ASP A 86 -14.03 -13.33 -11.07
C ASP A 86 -13.53 -11.90 -10.76
#